data_AF-A0A7V1D5G7-F1
#
_entry.id   AF-A0A7V1D5G7-F1
#
_cell.length_a   1.000
_cell.length_b   1.000
_cell.length_c   1.000
_cell.angle_alpha   90.00
_cell.angle_beta   90.00
_cell.angle_gamma   90.00
#
_symmetry.space_group_name_H-M   'P 1'
#
loop_
_entity.id
_entity.type
_entity.pdbx_description
1 polymer ?
#
loop_
_entity_poly.entity_id
_entity_poly.type
_entity_poly.pdbx_seq_one_letter_code
_entity_poly.pdbx_strand_id
1 'polypeptide(L)'
;MNKISTVIGGLLFIAMLLLGTSNVTADEWSDAGFTSLHRVVWQGAGFTFREAKRWKSRCGITEPRRVAEWSHIGLTTPTAVSFWINRGFTTPDAVERFRNRDSSDPEQIERFELGEATAKRGSKATESEKPKASITGTSDRRKREWLRKSQIADLVAEGIETEIAEEWIYAGYSSEETMAWLKLENIKLPDDVAVWSDIGIDSPELLSSWYFRGLTSVAVVQKQMAFEKRERERFSQLKITPEMIAQWRDIGAKTSNQVSYLINREFSVEELRGWMASGFRFLKVIEGWRATGIGPKESGRWRDGGFGVDETTHLMAKGFSLDEIKGWEQLFGSFATAKERINRWRNAGFNVDSAKRWNRAHQGIDETIAAIWRDNGYAPESEWVLLETEPAVIEQWRNSGQSPAEVLLWIKSGFDEPTAQNWIAQGLNGRQAKRWREQQYSPAAAQLWIGQGVNSPGRAERLKVITIDISDHFVKGVTYNAFRKTAKLLDIHKLPTTSKLRDKIKRRGKSVAHFDTLTPFAKCMTAYANKTLLSAGAVRDIEQAHYNQIKIEDRDGRRFMGQYRDRCQDWTLYIFSIWLYASK
;
A
#
# COMPACT_ATOMS: atom_id res chain seq x y z
N MET A 1 24.57 -47.40 -0.71
CA MET A 1 24.04 -46.02 -0.60
C MET A 1 23.61 -45.61 0.82
N ASN A 2 23.28 -46.53 1.75
CA ASN A 2 22.80 -46.15 3.09
C ASN A 2 23.84 -45.57 4.07
N LYS A 3 25.15 -45.75 3.84
CA LYS A 3 26.19 -45.22 4.75
C LYS A 3 26.51 -43.73 4.56
N ILE A 4 26.23 -43.16 3.37
CA ILE A 4 26.49 -41.74 3.08
C ILE A 4 25.39 -40.86 3.71
N SER A 5 24.15 -41.36 3.78
CA SER A 5 23.03 -40.65 4.42
C SER A 5 23.23 -40.45 5.94
N THR A 6 23.87 -41.41 6.62
CA THR A 6 24.11 -41.32 8.07
C THR A 6 25.22 -40.32 8.41
N VAL A 7 26.25 -40.21 7.57
CA VAL A 7 27.35 -39.24 7.76
C VAL A 7 26.87 -37.82 7.44
N ILE A 8 26.05 -37.64 6.40
CA ILE A 8 25.46 -36.34 6.06
C ILE A 8 24.44 -35.91 7.13
N GLY A 9 23.64 -36.85 7.66
CA GLY A 9 22.71 -36.59 8.76
C GLY A 9 23.41 -36.20 10.06
N GLY A 10 24.55 -36.84 10.39
CA GLY A 10 25.36 -36.50 11.56
C GLY A 10 26.04 -35.13 11.44
N LEU A 11 26.53 -34.77 10.27
CA LEU A 11 27.13 -33.45 10.02
C LEU A 11 26.09 -32.32 10.03
N LEU A 12 24.87 -32.56 9.54
CA LEU A 12 23.77 -31.60 9.64
C LEU A 12 23.26 -31.44 11.08
N PHE A 13 23.27 -32.50 11.90
CA PHE A 13 22.86 -32.44 13.30
C PHE A 13 23.88 -31.69 14.17
N ILE A 14 25.18 -31.85 13.92
CA ILE A 14 26.26 -31.07 14.58
C ILE A 14 26.22 -29.60 14.13
N ALA A 15 25.91 -29.33 12.85
CA ALA A 15 25.70 -27.96 12.37
C ALA A 15 24.46 -27.30 13.00
N MET A 16 23.36 -28.05 13.23
CA MET A 16 22.17 -27.54 13.91
C MET A 16 22.37 -27.32 15.41
N LEU A 17 23.17 -28.14 16.09
CA LEU A 17 23.52 -27.92 17.51
C LEU A 17 24.45 -26.72 17.73
N LEU A 18 25.27 -26.35 16.74
CA LEU A 18 26.06 -25.11 16.75
C LEU A 18 25.25 -23.84 16.39
N LEU A 19 24.05 -24.01 15.82
CA LEU A 19 23.14 -22.92 15.45
C LEU A 19 22.08 -22.59 16.53
N GLY A 20 22.16 -23.23 17.71
CA GLY A 20 21.37 -22.87 18.89
C GLY A 20 21.84 -21.60 19.61
N THR A 21 22.66 -20.78 18.96
CA THR A 21 23.03 -19.44 19.45
C THR A 21 22.05 -18.43 18.89
N SER A 22 21.48 -17.60 19.78
CA SER A 22 20.52 -16.53 19.47
C SER A 22 20.70 -15.95 18.06
N ASN A 23 19.62 -15.96 17.25
CA ASN A 23 19.55 -15.33 15.93
C ASN A 23 19.75 -13.81 16.04
N VAL A 24 21.00 -13.40 16.27
CA VAL A 24 21.41 -12.01 16.21
C VAL A 24 21.50 -11.65 14.74
N THR A 25 20.72 -10.67 14.31
CA THR A 25 20.61 -10.31 12.89
C THR A 25 21.89 -9.63 12.41
N ALA A 26 22.10 -9.58 11.09
CA ALA A 26 23.20 -8.80 10.51
C ALA A 26 23.13 -7.32 10.92
N ASP A 27 21.92 -6.82 11.12
CA ASP A 27 21.63 -5.44 11.49
C ASP A 27 22.15 -5.11 12.90
N GLU A 28 21.99 -6.00 13.87
CA GLU A 28 22.48 -5.78 15.24
C GLU A 28 24.01 -5.63 15.32
N TRP A 29 24.76 -6.37 14.47
CA TRP A 29 26.21 -6.20 14.35
C TRP A 29 26.57 -4.85 13.71
N SER A 30 25.84 -4.45 12.66
CA SER A 30 26.03 -3.19 11.97
C SER A 30 25.75 -1.99 12.88
N ASP A 31 24.67 -2.04 13.67
CA ASP A 31 24.28 -1.03 14.64
C ASP A 31 25.32 -0.85 15.76
N ALA A 32 26.01 -1.94 16.13
CA ALA A 32 27.14 -1.89 17.05
C ALA A 32 28.46 -1.43 16.38
N GLY A 33 28.41 -1.04 15.11
CA GLY A 33 29.52 -0.56 14.29
C GLY A 33 30.52 -1.64 13.89
N PHE A 34 30.10 -2.90 13.80
CA PHE A 34 30.91 -3.98 13.22
C PHE A 34 30.58 -4.09 11.72
N THR A 35 31.61 -4.25 10.89
CA THR A 35 31.42 -4.56 9.47
C THR A 35 31.00 -6.01 9.32
N SER A 36 30.46 -6.38 8.15
CA SER A 36 30.19 -7.78 7.81
C SER A 36 31.43 -8.67 7.95
N LEU A 37 32.60 -8.14 7.58
CA LEU A 37 33.89 -8.83 7.78
C LEU A 37 34.21 -9.02 9.26
N HIS A 38 34.06 -7.98 10.10
CA HIS A 38 34.28 -8.11 11.54
C HIS A 38 33.40 -9.19 12.15
N ARG A 39 32.11 -9.26 11.77
CA ARG A 39 31.20 -10.31 12.24
C ARG A 39 31.76 -11.71 11.98
N VAL A 40 32.17 -12.00 10.74
CA VAL A 40 32.72 -13.32 10.36
C VAL A 40 33.96 -13.65 11.18
N VAL A 41 34.85 -12.68 11.38
CA VAL A 41 36.10 -12.87 12.13
C VAL A 41 35.83 -13.12 13.63
N TRP A 42 34.90 -12.38 14.26
CA TRP A 42 34.53 -12.59 15.68
C TRP A 42 33.81 -13.93 15.90
N GLN A 43 32.88 -14.29 15.00
CA GLN A 43 32.18 -15.57 15.08
C GLN A 43 33.13 -16.74 14.83
N GLY A 44 34.05 -16.62 13.87
CA GLY A 44 35.08 -17.63 13.59
C GLY A 44 36.05 -17.83 14.75
N ALA A 45 36.25 -16.81 15.58
CA ALA A 45 37.04 -16.90 16.82
C ALA A 45 36.23 -17.39 18.04
N GLY A 46 34.97 -17.80 17.85
CA GLY A 46 34.13 -18.39 18.90
C GLY A 46 33.44 -17.39 19.83
N PHE A 47 33.47 -16.09 19.52
CA PHE A 47 32.81 -15.08 20.34
C PHE A 47 31.36 -14.83 19.90
N THR A 48 30.49 -14.63 20.89
CA THR A 48 29.12 -14.15 20.67
C THR A 48 29.09 -12.66 20.38
N PHE A 49 27.99 -12.18 19.77
CA PHE A 49 27.77 -10.74 19.55
C PHE A 49 27.87 -9.91 20.84
N ARG A 50 27.32 -10.43 21.96
CA ARG A 50 27.37 -9.74 23.25
C ARG A 50 28.81 -9.59 23.75
N GLU A 51 29.66 -10.58 23.54
CA GLU A 51 31.08 -10.51 23.93
C GLU A 51 31.85 -9.55 23.04
N ALA A 52 31.69 -9.63 21.71
CA ALA A 52 32.31 -8.70 20.77
C ALA A 52 31.93 -7.24 21.12
N LYS A 53 30.65 -6.98 21.35
CA LYS A 53 30.15 -5.66 21.77
C LYS A 53 30.75 -5.19 23.10
N ARG A 54 30.94 -6.08 24.08
CA ARG A 54 31.59 -5.75 25.37
C ARG A 54 33.07 -5.39 25.20
N TRP A 55 33.83 -6.17 24.42
CA TRP A 55 35.24 -5.89 24.12
C TRP A 55 35.42 -4.55 23.41
N LYS A 56 34.61 -4.27 22.39
CA LYS A 56 34.64 -2.99 21.66
C LYS A 56 34.25 -1.80 22.54
N SER A 57 33.15 -1.90 23.28
CA SER A 57 32.64 -0.78 24.08
C SER A 57 33.48 -0.44 25.31
N ARG A 58 34.10 -1.45 25.96
CA ARG A 58 34.87 -1.23 27.18
C ARG A 58 36.37 -1.01 26.95
N CYS A 59 36.94 -1.61 25.91
CA CYS A 59 38.39 -1.61 25.68
C CYS A 59 38.80 -1.01 24.33
N GLY A 60 37.84 -0.69 23.45
CA GLY A 60 38.14 -0.26 22.09
C GLY A 60 38.71 -1.37 21.19
N ILE A 61 38.67 -2.63 21.62
CA ILE A 61 39.23 -3.75 20.85
C ILE A 61 38.20 -4.22 19.82
N THR A 62 38.53 -4.08 18.53
CA THR A 62 37.66 -4.44 17.40
C THR A 62 38.04 -5.76 16.73
N GLU A 63 39.16 -6.38 17.13
CA GLU A 63 39.70 -7.60 16.52
C GLU A 63 39.87 -8.71 17.56
N PRO A 64 39.36 -9.93 17.31
CA PRO A 64 39.43 -11.03 18.27
C PRO A 64 40.85 -11.57 18.46
N ARG A 65 41.76 -11.39 17.48
CA ARG A 65 43.19 -11.74 17.65
C ARG A 65 43.81 -10.99 18.83
N ARG A 66 43.50 -9.70 18.99
CA ARG A 66 43.98 -8.92 20.13
C ARG A 66 43.42 -9.45 21.45
N VAL A 67 42.19 -9.97 21.47
CA VAL A 67 41.63 -10.61 22.67
C VAL A 67 42.43 -11.85 23.05
N ALA A 68 42.88 -12.66 22.08
CA ALA A 68 43.73 -13.82 22.33
C ALA A 68 45.11 -13.41 22.92
N GLU A 69 45.69 -12.31 22.45
CA GLU A 69 46.96 -11.78 23.00
C GLU A 69 46.80 -11.36 24.48
N TRP A 70 45.70 -10.68 24.84
CA TRP A 70 45.38 -10.36 26.24
C TRP A 70 45.08 -11.60 27.08
N SER A 71 44.42 -12.61 26.49
CA SER A 71 44.12 -13.87 27.16
C SER A 71 45.39 -14.67 27.48
N HIS A 72 46.45 -14.57 26.65
CA HIS A 72 47.71 -15.28 26.85
C HIS A 72 48.40 -14.87 28.17
N ILE A 73 48.28 -13.60 28.56
CA ILE A 73 48.81 -13.08 29.83
C ILE A 73 47.82 -13.20 31.00
N GLY A 74 46.77 -14.02 30.85
CA GLY A 74 45.78 -14.31 31.88
C GLY A 74 44.66 -13.26 32.03
N LEU A 75 44.52 -12.32 31.09
CA LEU A 75 43.45 -11.30 31.11
C LEU A 75 42.33 -11.67 30.15
N THR A 76 41.40 -12.50 30.62
CA THR A 76 40.33 -13.10 29.82
C THR A 76 39.04 -12.29 29.75
N THR A 77 38.93 -11.18 30.49
CA THR A 77 37.70 -10.37 30.56
C THR A 77 37.91 -8.93 30.07
N PRO A 78 36.92 -8.33 29.39
CA PRO A 78 37.00 -6.92 28.97
C PRO A 78 37.25 -5.96 30.14
N THR A 79 36.67 -6.22 31.32
CA THR A 79 36.86 -5.34 32.48
C THR A 79 38.33 -5.33 32.92
N ALA A 80 38.97 -6.49 32.99
CA ALA A 80 40.38 -6.59 33.37
C ALA A 80 41.29 -5.90 32.36
N VAL A 81 41.02 -6.03 31.06
CA VAL A 81 41.80 -5.34 30.02
C VAL A 81 41.57 -3.83 30.01
N SER A 82 40.33 -3.37 30.17
CA SER A 82 40.01 -1.93 30.22
C SER A 82 40.72 -1.20 31.36
N PHE A 83 40.94 -1.87 32.50
CA PHE A 83 41.68 -1.32 33.63
C PHE A 83 43.12 -0.94 33.26
N TRP A 84 43.80 -1.76 32.46
CA TRP A 84 45.17 -1.53 32.02
C TRP A 84 45.24 -0.49 30.89
N ILE A 85 44.33 -0.57 29.91
CA ILE A 85 44.25 0.42 28.82
C ILE A 85 44.00 1.83 29.37
N ASN A 86 43.12 1.98 30.36
CA ASN A 86 42.84 3.28 30.99
C ASN A 86 44.03 3.84 31.78
N ARG A 87 45.03 3.01 32.11
CA ARG A 87 46.31 3.41 32.72
C ARG A 87 47.44 3.59 31.70
N GLY A 88 47.13 3.61 30.40
CA GLY A 88 48.10 3.83 29.33
C GLY A 88 48.76 2.57 28.78
N PHE A 89 48.47 1.39 29.32
CA PHE A 89 49.02 0.12 28.81
C PHE A 89 48.18 -0.39 27.64
N THR A 90 48.58 -0.02 26.42
CA THR A 90 47.81 -0.32 25.20
C THR A 90 48.11 -1.68 24.58
N THR A 91 49.12 -2.41 25.08
CA THR A 91 49.53 -3.74 24.59
C THR A 91 49.71 -4.76 25.73
N PRO A 92 49.41 -6.06 25.48
CA PRO A 92 49.66 -7.14 26.45
C PRO A 92 51.12 -7.20 26.92
N ASP A 93 52.09 -7.08 26.01
CA ASP A 93 53.52 -7.06 26.32
C ASP A 93 53.90 -5.98 27.34
N ALA A 94 53.26 -4.80 27.28
CA ALA A 94 53.52 -3.73 28.24
C ALA A 94 53.05 -4.12 29.65
N VAL A 95 51.92 -4.82 29.75
CA VAL A 95 51.40 -5.34 31.02
C VAL A 95 52.21 -6.53 31.53
N GLU A 96 52.69 -7.40 30.65
CA GLU A 96 53.53 -8.53 31.03
C GLU A 96 54.90 -8.08 31.52
N ARG A 97 55.55 -7.12 30.83
CA ARG A 97 56.79 -6.49 31.31
C ARG A 97 56.61 -5.79 32.65
N PHE A 98 55.44 -5.19 32.87
CA PHE A 98 55.08 -4.59 34.14
C PHE A 98 54.94 -5.64 35.24
N ARG A 99 54.18 -6.72 34.99
CA ARG A 99 54.00 -7.84 35.95
C ARG A 99 55.29 -8.56 36.30
N ASN A 100 56.22 -8.67 35.36
CA ASN A 100 57.50 -9.36 35.54
C ASN A 100 58.57 -8.49 36.22
N ARG A 101 58.33 -7.20 36.41
CA ARG A 101 59.11 -6.38 37.35
C ARG A 101 58.44 -6.50 38.71
N ASP A 102 58.99 -7.31 39.61
CA ASP A 102 58.54 -7.56 41.00
C ASP A 102 58.38 -6.27 41.85
N SER A 103 57.47 -5.38 41.47
CA SER A 103 57.02 -4.23 42.25
C SER A 103 55.54 -4.43 42.53
N SER A 104 55.24 -5.00 43.68
CA SER A 104 53.88 -5.31 44.12
C SER A 104 53.13 -4.07 44.63
N ASP A 105 53.39 -2.87 44.10
CA ASP A 105 52.71 -1.65 44.55
C ASP A 105 52.49 -0.62 43.42
N PRO A 106 51.25 -0.50 42.90
CA PRO A 106 50.87 0.53 41.93
C PRO A 106 51.03 1.98 42.41
N GLU A 107 51.03 2.25 43.72
CA GLU A 107 51.19 3.62 44.27
C GLU A 107 52.63 4.14 44.17
N GLN A 108 53.63 3.25 44.12
CA GLN A 108 55.04 3.67 44.01
C GLN A 108 55.41 4.23 42.63
N ILE A 109 54.60 3.94 41.62
CA ILE A 109 54.84 4.37 40.24
C ILE A 109 54.24 5.76 39.97
N GLU A 110 53.10 6.08 40.61
CA GLU A 110 52.54 7.45 40.56
C GLU A 110 53.48 8.46 41.23
N ARG A 111 54.25 8.03 42.25
CA ARG A 111 55.34 8.84 42.85
C ARG A 111 56.57 9.00 41.95
N PHE A 112 56.82 8.09 41.00
CA PHE A 112 58.00 8.15 40.14
C PHE A 112 57.75 8.97 38.85
N GLU A 113 56.53 8.93 38.29
CA GLU A 113 56.19 9.72 37.10
C GLU A 113 55.79 11.18 37.39
N LEU A 114 55.34 11.50 38.62
CA LEU A 114 55.14 12.89 39.06
C LEU A 114 56.41 13.56 39.62
N GLY A 115 57.52 12.81 39.77
CA GLY A 115 58.73 13.23 40.49
C GLY A 115 59.75 14.07 39.71
N GLU A 116 59.64 14.23 38.38
CA GLU A 116 60.69 14.91 37.58
C GLU A 116 60.27 16.25 36.95
N ALA A 117 59.20 16.91 37.41
CA ALA A 117 58.73 18.17 36.80
C ALA A 117 58.72 19.42 37.69
N THR A 118 59.17 19.40 38.96
CA THR A 118 59.19 20.63 39.79
C THR A 118 60.39 20.76 40.73
N ALA A 119 61.61 20.60 40.20
CA ALA A 119 62.81 21.11 40.87
C ALA A 119 63.23 22.47 40.26
N LYS A 120 62.62 23.57 40.75
CA LYS A 120 63.16 24.95 40.84
C LYS A 120 62.02 25.98 40.92
N ARG A 121 61.67 26.41 42.14
CA ARG A 121 61.36 27.82 42.39
C ARG A 121 61.48 28.14 43.88
N GLY A 122 62.40 29.04 44.18
CA GLY A 122 62.77 29.43 45.53
C GLY A 122 61.64 30.10 46.30
N SER A 123 61.59 29.77 47.57
CA SER A 123 60.87 30.47 48.62
C SER A 123 61.43 31.89 48.77
N LYS A 124 60.57 32.90 48.59
CA LYS A 124 60.80 34.25 49.08
C LYS A 124 59.69 34.53 50.08
N ALA A 125 60.02 34.40 51.36
CA ALA A 125 59.17 34.81 52.46
C ALA A 125 58.98 36.33 52.39
N THR A 126 57.73 36.77 52.26
CA THR A 126 57.34 38.15 52.56
C THR A 126 56.61 38.16 53.88
N GLU A 127 57.24 38.87 54.80
CA GLU A 127 56.85 39.21 56.15
C GLU A 127 55.80 40.33 56.14
N SER A 128 54.94 40.30 57.17
CA SER A 128 54.13 41.40 57.70
C SER A 128 52.78 41.73 57.04
N GLU A 129 51.70 41.26 57.67
CA GLU A 129 50.58 42.13 58.03
C GLU A 129 50.13 41.83 59.48
N LYS A 130 50.06 42.89 60.29
CA LYS A 130 49.73 42.90 61.72
C LYS A 130 48.22 42.71 61.93
N PRO A 131 47.76 41.91 62.91
CA PRO A 131 46.43 42.09 63.47
C PRO A 131 46.46 43.14 64.58
N LYS A 132 45.59 44.15 64.42
CA LYS A 132 45.22 45.13 65.44
C LYS A 132 44.34 44.48 66.54
N ALA A 133 44.50 45.03 67.73
CA ALA A 133 43.62 45.00 68.90
C ALA A 133 43.59 43.69 69.74
N SER A 134 44.43 43.68 70.77
CA SER A 134 44.32 42.80 71.93
C SER A 134 43.13 43.20 72.82
N ILE A 135 42.11 42.36 72.88
CA ILE A 135 41.20 42.28 74.03
C ILE A 135 41.56 41.01 74.79
N THR A 136 42.44 41.13 75.77
CA THR A 136 42.87 40.03 76.65
C THR A 136 42.03 40.02 77.93
N GLY A 137 40.80 39.54 77.82
CA GLY A 137 40.05 39.05 78.97
C GLY A 137 40.38 37.58 79.19
N THR A 138 41.06 37.23 80.30
CA THR A 138 41.30 35.83 80.71
C THR A 138 40.00 35.01 80.84
N SER A 139 38.88 35.69 81.07
CA SER A 139 37.52 35.14 81.04
C SER A 139 37.15 34.51 79.68
N ASP A 140 37.51 35.15 78.56
CA ASP A 140 37.14 34.68 77.23
C ASP A 140 37.98 33.47 76.77
N ARG A 141 39.17 33.29 77.35
CA ARG A 141 39.97 32.08 77.11
C ARG A 141 39.34 30.87 77.78
N ARG A 142 38.93 31.00 79.05
CA ARG A 142 38.26 29.93 79.81
C ARG A 142 36.91 29.55 79.18
N LYS A 143 36.12 30.54 78.75
CA LYS A 143 34.84 30.30 78.08
C LYS A 143 35.01 29.54 76.75
N ARG A 144 36.00 29.91 75.94
CA ARG A 144 36.32 29.21 74.68
C ARG A 144 36.81 27.79 74.92
N GLU A 145 37.68 27.58 75.91
CA GLU A 145 38.19 26.25 76.23
C GLU A 145 37.08 25.33 76.77
N TRP A 146 36.18 25.85 77.61
CA TRP A 146 35.01 25.11 78.09
C TRP A 146 34.07 24.71 76.94
N LEU A 147 33.77 25.65 76.03
CA LEU A 147 32.92 25.37 74.87
C LEU A 147 33.52 24.30 73.97
N ARG A 148 34.83 24.36 73.70
CA ARG A 148 35.53 23.32 72.92
C ARG A 148 35.43 21.94 73.58
N LYS A 149 35.68 21.85 74.89
CA LYS A 149 35.56 20.58 75.63
C LYS A 149 34.13 20.03 75.59
N SER A 150 33.12 20.91 75.65
CA SER A 150 31.72 20.51 75.49
C SER A 150 31.45 19.94 74.11
N GLN A 151 31.88 20.63 73.04
CA GLN A 151 31.67 20.18 71.67
C GLN A 151 32.41 18.88 71.35
N ILE A 152 33.63 18.70 71.89
CA ILE A 152 34.36 17.42 71.79
C ILE A 152 33.58 16.31 72.50
N ALA A 153 33.06 16.56 73.70
CA ALA A 153 32.27 15.59 74.43
C ALA A 153 30.98 15.19 73.68
N ASP A 154 30.31 16.14 73.03
CA ASP A 154 29.14 15.88 72.18
C ASP A 154 29.50 14.95 71.01
N LEU A 155 30.62 15.20 70.31
CA LEU A 155 31.08 14.35 69.20
C LEU A 155 31.50 12.96 69.66
N VAL A 156 32.17 12.85 70.81
CA VAL A 156 32.56 11.56 71.40
C VAL A 156 31.34 10.75 71.82
N ALA A 157 30.27 11.41 72.33
CA ALA A 157 29.01 10.75 72.66
C ALA A 157 28.30 10.17 71.42
N GLU A 158 28.48 10.79 70.24
CA GLU A 158 28.02 10.29 68.94
C GLU A 158 28.94 9.21 68.34
N GLY A 159 29.99 8.80 69.05
CA GLY A 159 30.88 7.70 68.67
C GLY A 159 32.09 8.11 67.83
N ILE A 160 32.42 9.40 67.76
CA ILE A 160 33.64 9.88 67.08
C ILE A 160 34.85 9.71 68.00
N GLU A 161 35.98 9.25 67.46
CA GLU A 161 37.24 9.13 68.22
C GLU A 161 37.66 10.50 68.76
N THR A 162 38.20 10.54 69.99
CA THR A 162 38.48 11.80 70.69
C THR A 162 39.50 12.65 69.93
N GLU A 163 40.51 12.01 69.35
CA GLU A 163 41.53 12.64 68.52
C GLU A 163 40.93 13.32 67.29
N ILE A 164 40.01 12.63 66.60
CA ILE A 164 39.30 13.18 65.43
C ILE A 164 38.41 14.36 65.87
N ALA A 165 37.63 14.19 66.95
CA ALA A 165 36.76 15.25 67.47
C ALA A 165 37.56 16.51 67.86
N GLU A 166 38.73 16.33 68.47
CA GLU A 166 39.65 17.44 68.78
C GLU A 166 40.08 18.18 67.51
N GLU A 167 40.56 17.47 66.48
CA GLU A 167 40.99 18.08 65.22
C GLU A 167 39.89 18.97 64.59
N TRP A 168 38.64 18.49 64.53
CA TRP A 168 37.50 19.25 64.00
C TRP A 168 37.19 20.52 64.80
N ILE A 169 37.13 20.42 66.13
CA ILE A 169 36.83 21.57 66.99
C ILE A 169 38.00 22.58 67.02
N TYR A 170 39.25 22.11 66.92
CA TYR A 170 40.41 23.00 66.79
C TYR A 170 40.48 23.70 65.43
N ALA A 171 40.04 23.05 64.36
CA ALA A 171 39.87 23.64 63.03
C ALA A 171 38.71 24.67 62.96
N GLY A 172 37.87 24.73 63.99
CA GLY A 172 36.85 25.77 64.16
C GLY A 172 35.44 25.38 63.74
N TYR A 173 35.20 24.11 63.43
CA TYR A 173 33.86 23.59 63.13
C TYR A 173 33.07 23.36 64.42
N SER A 174 31.76 23.59 64.36
CA SER A 174 30.85 23.19 65.44
C SER A 174 30.59 21.68 65.42
N SER A 175 30.14 21.11 66.55
CA SER A 175 29.76 19.69 66.62
C SER A 175 28.68 19.33 65.59
N GLU A 176 27.72 20.22 65.33
CA GLU A 176 26.67 20.03 64.32
C GLU A 176 27.22 20.01 62.88
N GLU A 177 28.08 20.98 62.53
CA GLU A 177 28.73 21.02 61.21
C GLU A 177 29.65 19.81 61.00
N THR A 178 30.43 19.43 62.02
CA THR A 178 31.28 18.23 61.98
C THR A 178 30.46 16.98 61.70
N MET A 179 29.33 16.79 62.39
CA MET A 179 28.45 15.66 62.13
C MET A 179 27.82 15.69 60.73
N ALA A 180 27.56 16.87 60.17
CA ALA A 180 27.05 17.00 58.81
C ALA A 180 28.12 16.60 57.76
N TRP A 181 29.38 17.00 57.97
CA TRP A 181 30.50 16.62 57.12
C TRP A 181 30.86 15.14 57.23
N LEU A 182 30.94 14.58 58.44
CA LEU A 182 31.29 13.18 58.69
C LEU A 182 30.26 12.17 58.15
N LYS A 183 29.02 12.60 57.87
CA LYS A 183 28.01 11.78 57.18
C LYS A 183 28.35 11.53 55.70
N LEU A 184 29.28 12.28 55.12
CA LEU A 184 29.72 12.11 53.74
C LEU A 184 30.90 11.11 53.70
N GLU A 185 30.75 10.01 52.96
CA GLU A 185 31.65 8.84 53.01
C GLU A 185 33.17 9.11 52.86
N ASN A 186 33.56 10.23 52.23
CA ASN A 186 34.97 10.56 51.96
C ASN A 186 35.51 11.74 52.78
N ILE A 187 34.79 12.20 53.81
CA ILE A 187 35.25 13.28 54.69
C ILE A 187 35.50 12.69 56.06
N LYS A 188 36.78 12.64 56.48
CA LYS A 188 37.19 12.10 57.77
C LYS A 188 37.83 13.17 58.65
N LEU A 189 38.59 14.06 58.03
CA LEU A 189 39.36 15.09 58.71
C LEU A 189 38.99 16.49 58.20
N PRO A 190 39.25 17.55 59.00
CA PRO A 190 39.04 18.93 58.57
C PRO A 190 39.83 19.31 57.31
N ASP A 191 41.01 18.71 57.12
CA ASP A 191 41.83 18.91 55.92
C ASP A 191 41.10 18.46 54.64
N ASP A 192 40.25 17.42 54.73
CA ASP A 192 39.42 17.00 53.59
C ASP A 192 38.43 18.12 53.21
N VAL A 193 37.84 18.81 54.20
CA VAL A 193 36.94 19.96 53.97
C VAL A 193 37.69 21.14 53.37
N ALA A 194 38.91 21.41 53.83
CA ALA A 194 39.73 22.50 53.28
C ALA A 194 39.94 22.33 51.75
N VAL A 195 40.21 21.11 51.29
CA VAL A 195 40.36 20.82 49.86
C VAL A 195 39.07 21.10 49.07
N TRP A 196 37.89 20.83 49.64
CA TRP A 196 36.60 21.17 49.02
C TRP A 196 36.29 22.67 49.08
N SER A 197 36.63 23.33 50.19
CA SER A 197 36.46 24.77 50.38
C SER A 197 37.31 25.58 49.40
N ASP A 198 38.52 25.12 49.07
CA ASP A 198 39.42 25.74 48.09
C ASP A 198 38.81 25.85 46.67
N ILE A 199 37.85 24.98 46.35
CA ILE A 199 37.09 25.04 45.08
C ILE A 199 35.71 25.70 45.22
N GLY A 200 35.43 26.31 46.37
CA GLY A 200 34.17 27.02 46.66
C GLY A 200 33.03 26.13 47.12
N ILE A 201 33.33 24.94 47.68
CA ILE A 201 32.35 24.06 48.32
C ILE A 201 32.57 24.14 49.84
N ASP A 202 31.85 25.05 50.46
CA ASP A 202 32.00 25.45 51.86
C ASP A 202 30.93 24.88 52.80
N SER A 203 30.00 24.07 52.25
CA SER A 203 28.90 23.47 53.00
C SER A 203 28.68 21.99 52.65
N PRO A 204 28.30 21.16 53.64
CA PRO A 204 28.03 19.75 53.43
C PRO A 204 26.83 19.51 52.50
N GLU A 205 25.83 20.41 52.47
CA GLU A 205 24.69 20.34 51.56
C GLU A 205 25.13 20.50 50.09
N LEU A 206 26.04 21.45 49.84
CA LEU A 206 26.57 21.69 48.50
C LEU A 206 27.42 20.49 48.05
N LEU A 207 28.27 19.92 48.91
CA LEU A 207 29.02 18.71 48.59
C LEU A 207 28.10 17.51 48.35
N SER A 208 27.10 17.32 49.20
CA SER A 208 26.09 16.26 49.05
C SER A 208 25.37 16.35 47.70
N SER A 209 25.12 17.55 47.20
CA SER A 209 24.49 17.74 45.89
C SER A 209 25.38 17.26 44.72
N TRP A 210 26.71 17.34 44.87
CA TRP A 210 27.67 16.80 43.90
C TRP A 210 27.81 15.29 44.02
N TYR A 211 27.80 14.75 45.24
CA TYR A 211 27.82 13.31 45.47
C TYR A 211 26.57 12.63 44.91
N PHE A 212 25.40 13.25 45.04
CA PHE A 212 24.17 12.76 44.42
C PHE A 212 24.25 12.71 42.88
N ARG A 213 25.10 13.54 42.27
CA ARG A 213 25.41 13.51 40.82
C ARG A 213 26.50 12.50 40.46
N GLY A 214 26.99 11.72 41.43
CA GLY A 214 28.06 10.73 41.25
C GLY A 214 29.46 11.32 41.16
N LEU A 215 29.66 12.59 41.54
CA LEU A 215 30.96 13.26 41.48
C LEU A 215 31.61 13.23 42.87
N THR A 216 32.42 12.21 43.14
CA THR A 216 32.96 11.94 44.48
C THR A 216 34.35 12.53 44.74
N SER A 217 35.05 13.04 43.72
CA SER A 217 36.41 13.60 43.88
C SER A 217 36.50 15.07 43.52
N VAL A 218 37.36 15.78 44.25
CA VAL A 218 37.63 17.22 44.09
C VAL A 218 38.03 17.53 42.66
N ALA A 219 38.96 16.76 42.08
CA ALA A 219 39.44 16.97 40.72
C ALA A 219 38.31 16.84 39.65
N VAL A 220 37.35 15.94 39.87
CA VAL A 220 36.21 15.76 38.96
C VAL A 220 35.23 16.92 39.12
N VAL A 221 34.92 17.33 40.35
CA VAL A 221 34.02 18.46 40.61
C VAL A 221 34.62 19.78 40.11
N GLN A 222 35.92 20.03 40.31
CA GLN A 222 36.60 21.20 39.80
C GLN A 222 36.57 21.27 38.27
N LYS A 223 36.80 20.13 37.58
CA LYS A 223 36.65 20.04 36.12
C LYS A 223 35.22 20.35 35.67
N GLN A 224 34.22 19.84 36.40
CA GLN A 224 32.80 20.07 36.11
C GLN A 224 32.40 21.53 36.35
N MET A 225 32.83 22.17 37.46
CA MET A 225 32.58 23.59 37.73
C MET A 225 33.23 24.48 36.67
N ALA A 226 34.46 24.17 36.27
CA ALA A 226 35.15 24.89 35.19
C ALA A 226 34.45 24.71 33.83
N PHE A 227 33.81 23.55 33.58
CA PHE A 227 32.96 23.33 32.42
C PHE A 227 31.67 24.16 32.51
N GLU A 228 30.94 24.11 33.63
CA GLU A 228 29.70 24.87 33.84
C GLU A 228 29.91 26.39 33.81
N LYS A 229 31.05 26.88 34.29
CA LYS A 229 31.44 28.29 34.17
C LYS A 229 31.64 28.68 32.70
N ARG A 230 32.40 27.89 31.93
CA ARG A 230 32.61 28.12 30.48
C ARG A 230 31.31 28.05 29.69
N GLU A 231 30.43 27.11 30.01
CA GLU A 231 29.12 27.02 29.35
C GLU A 231 28.23 28.21 29.68
N ARG A 232 28.21 28.69 30.94
CA ARG A 232 27.50 29.92 31.32
C ARG A 232 28.00 31.15 30.56
N GLU A 233 29.31 31.31 30.45
CA GLU A 233 29.92 32.39 29.66
C GLU A 233 29.52 32.31 28.19
N ARG A 234 29.54 31.12 27.58
CA ARG A 234 29.09 30.90 26.20
C ARG A 234 27.60 31.17 26.00
N PHE A 235 26.74 30.73 26.91
CA PHE A 235 25.32 31.05 26.87
C PHE A 235 25.07 32.56 27.00
N SER A 236 25.83 33.25 27.85
CA SER A 236 25.79 34.71 27.97
C SER A 236 26.18 35.41 26.66
N GLN A 237 27.19 34.90 25.94
CA GLN A 237 27.58 35.43 24.62
C GLN A 237 26.47 35.27 23.57
N LEU A 238 25.69 34.20 23.68
CA LEU A 238 24.51 33.95 22.83
C LEU A 238 23.27 34.75 23.28
N LYS A 239 23.38 35.58 24.33
CA LYS A 239 22.27 36.33 24.95
C LYS A 239 21.12 35.44 25.44
N ILE A 240 21.44 34.23 25.91
CA ILE A 240 20.46 33.25 26.39
C ILE A 240 20.34 33.35 27.91
N THR A 241 19.13 33.59 28.41
CA THR A 241 18.88 33.69 29.85
C THR A 241 18.87 32.31 30.53
N PRO A 242 19.05 32.24 31.86
CA PRO A 242 18.93 30.98 32.60
C PRO A 242 17.61 30.23 32.36
N GLU A 243 16.49 30.95 32.23
CA GLU A 243 15.17 30.39 31.93
C GLU A 243 15.17 29.76 30.53
N MET A 244 15.73 30.43 29.53
CA MET A 244 15.88 29.88 28.18
C MET A 244 16.79 28.64 28.18
N ILE A 245 17.89 28.64 28.94
CA ILE A 245 18.76 27.45 29.08
C ILE A 245 17.95 26.26 29.61
N ALA A 246 17.09 26.48 30.61
CA ALA A 246 16.22 25.43 31.13
C ALA A 246 15.26 24.90 30.05
N GLN A 247 14.67 25.77 29.23
CA GLN A 247 13.81 25.37 28.12
C GLN A 247 14.57 24.61 27.01
N TRP A 248 15.80 25.02 26.68
CA TRP A 248 16.67 24.30 25.74
C TRP A 248 17.08 22.91 26.27
N ARG A 249 17.31 22.80 27.58
CA ARG A 249 17.63 21.52 28.22
C ARG A 249 16.45 20.57 28.27
N ASP A 250 15.25 21.09 28.49
CA ASP A 250 13.97 20.34 28.45
C ASP A 250 13.77 19.66 27.09
N ILE A 251 14.20 20.30 26.01
CA ILE A 251 14.19 19.72 24.66
C ILE A 251 15.47 18.92 24.31
N GLY A 252 16.35 18.67 25.29
CA GLY A 252 17.54 17.82 25.13
C GLY A 252 18.79 18.51 24.58
N ALA A 253 18.79 19.83 24.35
CA ALA A 253 19.98 20.59 24.01
C ALA A 253 20.76 20.94 25.29
N LYS A 254 21.80 20.16 25.59
CA LYS A 254 22.54 20.21 26.86
C LYS A 254 23.69 21.21 26.87
N THR A 255 24.27 21.50 25.71
CA THR A 255 25.48 22.34 25.58
C THR A 255 25.22 23.61 24.78
N SER A 256 26.02 24.64 25.01
CA SER A 256 25.95 25.90 24.28
C SER A 256 26.18 25.71 22.78
N ASN A 257 27.01 24.74 22.39
CA ASN A 257 27.25 24.41 20.99
C ASN A 257 26.01 23.84 20.30
N GLN A 258 25.25 22.97 20.98
CA GLN A 258 23.99 22.45 20.46
C GLN A 258 22.95 23.57 20.32
N VAL A 259 22.84 24.42 21.33
CA VAL A 259 21.90 25.55 21.30
C VAL A 259 22.28 26.57 20.22
N SER A 260 23.57 26.92 20.11
CA SER A 260 24.05 27.78 19.03
C SER A 260 23.77 27.19 17.65
N TYR A 261 23.98 25.88 17.47
CA TYR A 261 23.64 25.19 16.22
C TYR A 261 22.16 25.33 15.88
N LEU A 262 21.26 25.15 16.86
CA LEU A 262 19.81 25.25 16.68
C LEU A 262 19.38 26.69 16.36
N ILE A 263 19.92 27.69 17.06
CA ILE A 263 19.65 29.12 16.82
C ILE A 263 20.15 29.55 15.44
N ASN A 264 21.34 29.12 15.03
CA ASN A 264 21.89 29.43 13.71
C ASN A 264 21.07 28.82 12.55
N ARG A 265 20.25 27.80 12.84
CA ARG A 265 19.27 27.25 11.91
C ARG A 265 17.86 27.78 12.14
N GLU A 266 17.74 28.87 12.91
CA GLU A 266 16.48 29.57 13.16
C GLU A 266 15.41 28.69 13.83
N PHE A 267 15.79 27.68 14.61
CA PHE A 267 14.83 26.95 15.44
C PHE A 267 14.48 27.75 16.69
N SER A 268 13.19 27.88 16.99
CA SER A 268 12.72 28.30 18.31
C SER A 268 12.50 27.11 19.23
N VAL A 269 12.48 27.36 20.54
CA VAL A 269 12.19 26.31 21.53
C VAL A 269 10.76 25.79 21.38
N GLU A 270 9.80 26.67 21.10
CA GLU A 270 8.40 26.33 20.85
C GLU A 270 8.24 25.43 19.63
N GLU A 271 8.95 25.74 18.54
CA GLU A 271 8.94 24.92 17.32
C GLU A 271 9.44 23.50 17.62
N LEU A 272 10.61 23.38 18.27
CA LEU A 272 11.20 22.09 18.62
C LEU A 272 10.35 21.29 19.60
N ARG A 273 9.69 21.95 20.56
CA ARG A 273 8.68 21.31 21.42
C ARG A 273 7.53 20.75 20.59
N GLY A 274 7.05 21.48 19.59
CA GLY A 274 6.05 20.99 18.64
C GLY A 274 6.50 19.73 17.91
N TRP A 275 7.75 19.72 17.42
CA TRP A 275 8.37 18.54 16.79
C TRP A 275 8.46 17.35 17.74
N MET A 276 8.89 17.56 18.99
CA MET A 276 9.00 16.50 20.00
C MET A 276 7.64 15.96 20.44
N ALA A 277 6.65 16.84 20.62
CA ALA A 277 5.26 16.47 20.91
C ALA A 277 4.64 15.66 19.77
N SER A 278 5.08 15.93 18.54
CA SER A 278 4.69 15.15 17.35
C SER A 278 5.53 13.87 17.20
N GLY A 279 6.41 13.54 18.14
CA GLY A 279 7.20 12.31 18.20
C GLY A 279 8.57 12.35 17.51
N PHE A 280 9.02 13.51 17.02
CA PHE A 280 10.32 13.65 16.38
C PHE A 280 11.41 13.98 17.41
N ARG A 281 12.35 13.05 17.64
CA ARG A 281 13.43 13.21 18.63
C ARG A 281 14.80 13.49 18.02
N PHE A 282 14.96 13.28 16.72
CA PHE A 282 16.24 13.42 16.04
C PHE A 282 16.26 14.69 15.18
N LEU A 283 17.21 15.57 15.45
CA LEU A 283 17.31 16.87 14.78
C LEU A 283 17.44 16.74 13.26
N LYS A 284 18.25 15.79 12.77
CA LYS A 284 18.39 15.53 11.33
C LYS A 284 17.06 15.17 10.67
N VAL A 285 16.19 14.44 11.38
CA VAL A 285 14.86 14.08 10.87
C VAL A 285 13.95 15.31 10.87
N ILE A 286 13.98 16.12 11.94
CA ILE A 286 13.23 17.39 12.02
C ILE A 286 13.62 18.32 10.86
N GLU A 287 14.91 18.46 10.57
CA GLU A 287 15.40 19.29 9.47
C GLU A 287 14.89 18.83 8.11
N GLY A 288 14.87 17.52 7.86
CA GLY A 288 14.30 16.94 6.64
C GLY A 288 12.83 17.29 6.48
N TRP A 289 12.02 17.12 7.53
CA TRP A 289 10.60 17.47 7.51
C TRP A 289 10.35 18.98 7.41
N ARG A 290 11.13 19.80 8.13
CA ARG A 290 11.02 21.26 8.06
C ARG A 290 11.33 21.78 6.66
N ALA A 291 12.28 21.17 5.96
CA ALA A 291 12.63 21.53 4.58
C ALA A 291 11.49 21.28 3.58
N THR A 292 10.50 20.44 3.89
CA THR A 292 9.32 20.26 3.05
C THR A 292 8.29 21.39 3.22
N GLY A 293 8.50 22.28 4.19
CA GLY A 293 7.60 23.40 4.50
C GLY A 293 6.39 23.02 5.35
N ILE A 294 6.31 21.77 5.84
CA ILE A 294 5.21 21.36 6.71
C ILE A 294 5.57 21.47 8.20
N GLY A 295 4.60 21.89 9.00
CA GLY A 295 4.77 22.04 10.44
C GLY A 295 4.79 20.70 11.19
N PRO A 296 5.19 20.71 12.48
CA PRO A 296 5.34 19.50 13.29
C PRO A 296 4.13 18.55 13.31
N LYS A 297 2.94 19.12 13.49
CA LYS A 297 1.69 18.36 13.60
C LYS A 297 1.36 17.62 12.31
N GLU A 298 1.53 18.28 11.16
CA GLU A 298 1.27 17.68 9.86
C GLU A 298 2.33 16.61 9.53
N SER A 299 3.62 16.89 9.77
CA SER A 299 4.68 15.87 9.67
C SER A 299 4.38 14.63 10.50
N GLY A 300 3.85 14.81 11.72
CA GLY A 300 3.42 13.72 12.59
C GLY A 300 2.38 12.85 11.90
N ARG A 301 1.37 13.46 11.27
CA ARG A 301 0.32 12.73 10.53
C ARG A 301 0.90 11.95 9.35
N TRP A 302 1.81 12.54 8.58
CA TRP A 302 2.46 11.84 7.44
C TRP A 302 3.29 10.65 7.91
N ARG A 303 4.12 10.83 8.95
CA ARG A 303 4.88 9.73 9.56
C ARG A 303 3.97 8.63 10.07
N ASP A 304 2.90 8.98 10.79
CA ASP A 304 1.96 8.01 11.34
C ASP A 304 1.14 7.30 10.24
N GLY A 305 1.08 7.91 9.03
CA GLY A 305 0.60 7.27 7.81
C GLY A 305 1.62 6.34 7.13
N GLY A 306 2.83 6.21 7.68
CA GLY A 306 3.89 5.37 7.14
C GLY A 306 4.77 6.04 6.08
N PHE A 307 4.63 7.36 5.87
CA PHE A 307 5.37 8.08 4.84
C PHE A 307 6.69 8.67 5.36
N GLY A 308 7.76 8.49 4.59
CA GLY A 308 9.06 9.15 4.83
C GLY A 308 9.10 10.59 4.31
N VAL A 309 10.18 11.32 4.63
CA VAL A 309 10.40 12.71 4.18
C VAL A 309 10.42 12.82 2.65
N ASP A 310 11.21 11.98 1.98
CA ASP A 310 11.39 12.02 0.53
C ASP A 310 10.08 11.68 -0.21
N GLU A 311 9.38 10.65 0.27
CA GLU A 311 8.09 10.25 -0.29
C GLU A 311 7.03 11.34 -0.09
N THR A 312 6.96 11.93 1.11
CA THR A 312 6.04 13.03 1.39
C THR A 312 6.33 14.23 0.50
N THR A 313 7.60 14.61 0.36
CA THR A 313 8.03 15.71 -0.51
C THR A 313 7.57 15.48 -1.96
N HIS A 314 7.79 14.27 -2.47
CA HIS A 314 7.36 13.89 -3.82
C HIS A 314 5.83 13.91 -3.99
N LEU A 315 5.08 13.46 -2.99
CA LEU A 315 3.62 13.44 -3.02
C LEU A 315 3.04 14.85 -2.93
N MET A 316 3.58 15.70 -2.06
CA MET A 316 3.20 17.10 -1.96
C MET A 316 3.56 17.90 -3.21
N ALA A 317 4.71 17.63 -3.84
CA ALA A 317 5.08 18.26 -5.12
C ALA A 317 4.09 17.89 -6.25
N LYS A 318 3.46 16.71 -6.15
CA LYS A 318 2.35 16.31 -7.02
C LYS A 318 1.00 16.83 -6.54
N GLY A 319 0.94 17.62 -5.47
CA GLY A 319 -0.28 18.19 -4.91
C GLY A 319 -1.20 17.18 -4.23
N PHE A 320 -0.67 16.07 -3.70
CA PHE A 320 -1.45 15.16 -2.85
C PHE A 320 -1.48 15.68 -1.42
N SER A 321 -2.65 15.58 -0.78
CA SER A 321 -2.78 15.69 0.68
C SER A 321 -2.80 14.30 1.33
N LEU A 322 -2.46 14.23 2.62
CA LEU A 322 -2.52 12.97 3.36
C LEU A 322 -3.94 12.38 3.41
N ASP A 323 -4.95 13.22 3.57
CA ASP A 323 -6.35 12.79 3.62
C ASP A 323 -6.82 12.25 2.26
N GLU A 324 -6.35 12.87 1.17
CA GLU A 324 -6.57 12.36 -0.18
C GLU A 324 -5.93 10.97 -0.36
N ILE A 325 -4.68 10.80 0.08
CA ILE A 325 -3.98 9.50 0.01
C ILE A 325 -4.73 8.42 0.79
N LYS A 326 -5.11 8.69 2.04
CA LYS A 326 -5.91 7.74 2.84
C LYS A 326 -7.24 7.40 2.17
N GLY A 327 -7.86 8.38 1.52
CA GLY A 327 -9.05 8.18 0.71
C GLY A 327 -8.82 7.20 -0.44
N TRP A 328 -7.72 7.37 -1.17
CA TRP A 328 -7.31 6.45 -2.24
C TRP A 328 -6.95 5.06 -1.70
N GLU A 329 -6.32 4.97 -0.53
CA GLU A 329 -5.95 3.67 0.07
C GLU A 329 -7.17 2.83 0.44
N GLN A 330 -8.23 3.47 0.91
CA GLN A 330 -9.51 2.80 1.17
C GLN A 330 -10.15 2.22 -0.11
N LEU A 331 -9.84 2.78 -1.28
CA LEU A 331 -10.41 2.35 -2.56
C LEU A 331 -9.62 1.24 -3.22
N PHE A 332 -8.30 1.35 -3.21
CA PHE A 332 -7.42 0.51 -4.03
C PHE A 332 -6.43 -0.33 -3.21
N GLY A 333 -6.48 -0.26 -1.88
CA GLY A 333 -5.54 -0.92 -0.99
C GLY A 333 -4.31 -0.06 -0.74
N SER A 334 -3.15 -0.67 -0.45
CA SER A 334 -1.94 0.08 -0.11
C SER A 334 -1.55 1.09 -1.20
N PHE A 335 -1.25 2.33 -0.80
CA PHE A 335 -0.85 3.39 -1.72
C PHE A 335 0.37 2.98 -2.57
N ALA A 336 1.33 2.27 -1.98
CA ALA A 336 2.52 1.80 -2.68
C ALA A 336 2.18 0.93 -3.90
N THR A 337 1.18 0.05 -3.77
CA THR A 337 0.73 -0.84 -4.85
C THR A 337 -0.24 -0.15 -5.82
N ALA A 338 -0.99 0.85 -5.35
CA ALA A 338 -2.03 1.52 -6.12
C ALA A 338 -1.55 2.82 -6.79
N LYS A 339 -0.31 3.26 -6.57
CA LYS A 339 0.23 4.57 -6.98
C LYS A 339 0.00 4.89 -8.45
N GLU A 340 0.24 3.94 -9.35
CA GLU A 340 0.02 4.14 -10.78
C GLU A 340 -1.46 4.32 -11.10
N ARG A 341 -2.32 3.44 -10.57
CA ARG A 341 -3.77 3.51 -10.74
C ARG A 341 -4.33 4.85 -10.22
N ILE A 342 -3.91 5.30 -9.04
CA ILE A 342 -4.30 6.60 -8.47
C ILE A 342 -3.91 7.76 -9.39
N ASN A 343 -2.69 7.75 -9.93
CA ASN A 343 -2.26 8.78 -10.88
C ASN A 343 -3.10 8.76 -12.16
N ARG A 344 -3.50 7.59 -12.68
CA ARG A 344 -4.36 7.51 -13.87
C ARG A 344 -5.76 8.08 -13.60
N TRP A 345 -6.39 7.74 -12.47
CA TRP A 345 -7.67 8.33 -12.06
C TRP A 345 -7.60 9.85 -11.91
N ARG A 346 -6.53 10.35 -11.28
CA ARG A 346 -6.33 11.79 -11.09
C ARG A 346 -6.08 12.53 -12.41
N ASN A 347 -5.25 11.96 -13.28
CA ASN A 347 -4.99 12.50 -14.62
C ASN A 347 -6.25 12.50 -15.50
N ALA A 348 -7.13 11.53 -15.30
CA ALA A 348 -8.46 11.49 -15.91
C ALA A 348 -9.44 12.52 -15.31
N GLY A 349 -9.03 13.33 -14.32
CA GLY A 349 -9.82 14.40 -13.73
C GLY A 349 -10.72 13.96 -12.56
N PHE A 350 -10.49 12.78 -11.98
CA PHE A 350 -11.25 12.31 -10.82
C PHE A 350 -10.57 12.68 -9.50
N ASN A 351 -11.38 13.15 -8.56
CA ASN A 351 -11.02 13.16 -7.13
C ASN A 351 -11.41 11.83 -6.47
N VAL A 352 -10.98 11.63 -5.22
CA VAL A 352 -11.24 10.42 -4.43
C VAL A 352 -12.74 10.08 -4.39
N ASP A 353 -13.60 11.05 -4.07
CA ASP A 353 -15.04 10.81 -3.91
C ASP A 353 -15.72 10.40 -5.22
N SER A 354 -15.31 11.01 -6.33
CA SER A 354 -15.83 10.66 -7.65
C SER A 354 -15.37 9.27 -8.06
N ALA A 355 -14.07 8.96 -7.90
CA ALA A 355 -13.54 7.64 -8.18
C ALA A 355 -14.17 6.55 -7.29
N LYS A 356 -14.46 6.88 -6.03
CA LYS A 356 -15.18 6.01 -5.09
C LYS A 356 -16.57 5.66 -5.58
N ARG A 357 -17.32 6.64 -6.11
CA ARG A 357 -18.65 6.39 -6.69
C ARG A 357 -18.56 5.50 -7.92
N TRP A 358 -17.65 5.79 -8.86
CA TRP A 358 -17.43 4.96 -10.04
C TRP A 358 -17.04 3.53 -9.70
N ASN A 359 -16.06 3.33 -8.80
CA ASN A 359 -15.60 2.00 -8.41
C ASN A 359 -16.64 1.21 -7.59
N ARG A 360 -17.56 1.89 -6.88
CA ARG A 360 -18.69 1.24 -6.17
C ARG A 360 -19.81 0.82 -7.12
N ALA A 361 -20.16 1.69 -8.07
CA ALA A 361 -21.18 1.38 -9.06
C ALA A 361 -20.71 0.26 -10.01
N HIS A 362 -19.42 0.25 -10.33
CA HIS A 362 -18.82 -0.69 -11.28
C HIS A 362 -17.49 -1.21 -10.75
N GLN A 363 -17.51 -2.40 -10.16
CA GLN A 363 -16.31 -3.04 -9.63
C GLN A 363 -15.33 -3.29 -10.77
N GLY A 364 -14.16 -2.64 -10.71
CA GLY A 364 -13.10 -2.82 -11.71
C GLY A 364 -13.22 -1.94 -12.95
N ILE A 365 -14.11 -0.94 -12.97
CA ILE A 365 -14.10 0.05 -14.05
C ILE A 365 -12.74 0.75 -14.15
N ASP A 366 -12.25 0.88 -15.37
CA ASP A 366 -11.01 1.60 -15.68
C ASP A 366 -11.28 3.11 -15.72
N GLU A 367 -10.31 3.91 -15.28
CA GLU A 367 -10.41 5.37 -15.27
C GLU A 367 -10.68 5.99 -16.64
N THR A 368 -10.20 5.39 -17.72
CA THR A 368 -10.42 5.91 -19.09
C THR A 368 -11.88 5.74 -19.48
N ILE A 369 -12.46 4.57 -19.19
CA ILE A 369 -13.88 4.29 -19.43
C ILE A 369 -14.74 5.20 -18.56
N ALA A 370 -14.42 5.35 -17.28
CA ALA A 370 -15.13 6.26 -16.37
C ALA A 370 -15.06 7.72 -16.87
N ALA A 371 -13.91 8.18 -17.38
CA ALA A 371 -13.76 9.52 -17.93
C ALA A 371 -14.66 9.73 -19.15
N ILE A 372 -14.68 8.80 -20.10
CA ILE A 372 -15.55 8.89 -21.27
C ILE A 372 -17.02 8.98 -20.84
N TRP A 373 -17.45 8.17 -19.88
CA TRP A 373 -18.82 8.24 -19.35
C TRP A 373 -19.14 9.60 -18.74
N ARG A 374 -18.27 10.12 -17.86
CA ARG A 374 -18.43 11.44 -17.24
C ARG A 374 -18.49 12.54 -18.29
N ASP A 375 -17.61 12.50 -19.30
CA ASP A 375 -17.49 13.55 -20.32
C ASP A 375 -18.70 13.55 -21.27
N ASN A 376 -19.43 12.43 -21.37
CA ASN A 376 -20.74 12.35 -22.04
C ASN A 376 -21.93 12.70 -21.11
N GLY A 377 -21.66 13.20 -19.89
CA GLY A 377 -22.67 13.68 -18.96
C GLY A 377 -23.36 12.58 -18.15
N TYR A 378 -22.82 11.37 -18.10
CA TYR A 378 -23.40 10.27 -17.33
C TYR A 378 -22.88 10.25 -15.89
N ALA A 379 -23.79 10.01 -14.95
CA ALA A 379 -23.46 9.73 -13.56
C ALA A 379 -23.08 8.24 -13.39
N PRO A 380 -22.21 7.91 -12.41
CA PRO A 380 -21.84 6.51 -12.12
C PRO A 380 -23.03 5.58 -11.87
N GLU A 381 -24.12 6.09 -11.30
CA GLU A 381 -25.32 5.32 -10.95
C GLU A 381 -26.32 5.23 -12.12
N SER A 382 -25.98 5.76 -13.29
CA SER A 382 -26.82 5.69 -14.48
C SER A 382 -26.98 4.24 -14.93
N GLU A 383 -28.22 3.83 -15.21
CA GLU A 383 -28.53 2.49 -15.75
C GLU A 383 -27.77 2.19 -17.05
N TRP A 384 -27.41 3.23 -17.80
CA TRP A 384 -26.60 3.11 -19.02
C TRP A 384 -25.21 2.54 -18.76
N VAL A 385 -24.56 2.90 -17.65
CA VAL A 385 -23.20 2.45 -17.34
C VAL A 385 -23.21 0.95 -16.97
N LEU A 386 -24.32 0.43 -16.44
CA LEU A 386 -24.50 -0.99 -16.10
C LEU A 386 -24.53 -1.92 -17.31
N LEU A 387 -24.66 -1.38 -18.53
CA LEU A 387 -24.73 -2.19 -19.74
C LEU A 387 -23.35 -2.72 -20.19
N GLU A 388 -22.26 -2.25 -19.56
CA GLU A 388 -20.86 -2.66 -19.85
C GLU A 388 -20.49 -2.55 -21.35
N THR A 389 -21.10 -1.59 -22.06
CA THR A 389 -20.86 -1.29 -23.48
C THR A 389 -20.07 0.00 -23.63
N GLU A 390 -19.43 0.19 -24.78
CA GLU A 390 -18.74 1.44 -25.10
C GLU A 390 -19.73 2.63 -25.12
N PRO A 391 -19.33 3.81 -24.60
CA PRO A 391 -20.19 5.00 -24.58
C PRO A 391 -20.71 5.43 -25.96
N ALA A 392 -19.89 5.27 -27.01
CA ALA A 392 -20.28 5.58 -28.39
C ALA A 392 -21.46 4.73 -28.87
N VAL A 393 -21.49 3.44 -28.51
CA VAL A 393 -22.60 2.53 -28.81
C VAL A 393 -23.84 2.95 -28.03
N ILE A 394 -23.70 3.36 -26.78
CA ILE A 394 -24.82 3.83 -25.97
C ILE A 394 -25.46 5.12 -26.51
N GLU A 395 -24.67 6.06 -27.03
CA GLU A 395 -25.22 7.24 -27.70
C GLU A 395 -26.04 6.86 -28.94
N GLN A 396 -25.63 5.86 -29.71
CA GLN A 396 -26.43 5.36 -30.85
C GLN A 396 -27.79 4.80 -30.39
N TRP A 397 -27.78 3.98 -29.34
CA TRP A 397 -29.00 3.45 -28.73
C TRP A 397 -29.91 4.54 -28.18
N ARG A 398 -29.34 5.54 -27.50
CA ARG A 398 -30.06 6.68 -26.94
C ARG A 398 -30.69 7.55 -28.03
N ASN A 399 -29.95 7.84 -29.10
CA ASN A 399 -30.44 8.59 -30.26
C ASN A 399 -31.56 7.84 -31.01
N SER A 400 -31.63 6.53 -30.84
CA SER A 400 -32.69 5.67 -31.37
C SER A 400 -33.90 5.57 -30.43
N GLY A 401 -33.93 6.37 -29.36
CA GLY A 401 -35.03 6.46 -28.41
C GLY A 401 -35.20 5.22 -27.53
N GLN A 402 -34.21 4.33 -27.46
CA GLN A 402 -34.29 3.13 -26.63
C GLN A 402 -34.00 3.47 -25.17
N SER A 403 -34.71 2.81 -24.24
CA SER A 403 -34.42 2.89 -22.81
C SER A 403 -33.26 1.95 -22.41
N PRO A 404 -32.51 2.22 -21.33
CA PRO A 404 -31.43 1.34 -20.86
C PRO A 404 -31.88 -0.12 -20.68
N ALA A 405 -33.09 -0.32 -20.13
CA ALA A 405 -33.67 -1.64 -19.91
C ALA A 405 -33.91 -2.42 -21.22
N GLU A 406 -34.33 -1.73 -22.29
CA GLU A 406 -34.50 -2.33 -23.61
C GLU A 406 -33.16 -2.66 -24.26
N VAL A 407 -32.18 -1.76 -24.16
CA VAL A 407 -30.83 -1.99 -24.68
C VAL A 407 -30.18 -3.19 -24.00
N LEU A 408 -30.35 -3.33 -22.67
CA LEU A 408 -29.92 -4.52 -21.95
C LEU A 408 -30.56 -5.80 -22.49
N LEU A 409 -31.84 -5.76 -22.86
CA LEU A 409 -32.52 -6.91 -23.46
C LEU A 409 -31.95 -7.24 -24.85
N TRP A 410 -31.59 -6.24 -25.66
CA TRP A 410 -30.95 -6.44 -26.96
C TRP A 410 -29.56 -7.05 -26.81
N ILE A 411 -28.70 -6.48 -25.96
CA ILE A 411 -27.34 -6.96 -25.70
C ILE A 411 -27.36 -8.37 -25.12
N LYS A 412 -28.19 -8.65 -24.10
CA LYS A 412 -28.36 -10.01 -23.54
C LYS A 412 -28.95 -11.01 -24.53
N SER A 413 -29.64 -10.51 -25.54
CA SER A 413 -30.13 -11.32 -26.64
C SER A 413 -29.08 -11.52 -27.74
N GLY A 414 -27.87 -10.96 -27.59
CA GLY A 414 -26.75 -11.10 -28.50
C GLY A 414 -26.93 -10.31 -29.80
N PHE A 415 -27.66 -9.19 -29.77
CA PHE A 415 -27.75 -8.27 -30.89
C PHE A 415 -26.77 -7.11 -30.68
N ASP A 416 -26.02 -6.79 -31.74
CA ASP A 416 -25.35 -5.49 -31.83
C ASP A 416 -26.37 -4.39 -32.21
N GLU A 417 -25.94 -3.13 -32.12
CA GLU A 417 -26.79 -1.98 -32.42
C GLU A 417 -27.34 -2.03 -33.87
N PRO A 418 -26.52 -2.21 -34.92
CA PRO A 418 -27.04 -2.16 -36.29
C PRO A 418 -28.04 -3.28 -36.59
N THR A 419 -27.79 -4.49 -36.05
CA THR A 419 -28.72 -5.60 -36.21
C THR A 419 -30.02 -5.31 -35.47
N ALA A 420 -29.94 -4.82 -34.23
CA ALA A 420 -31.13 -4.50 -33.46
C ALA A 420 -31.97 -3.39 -34.10
N GLN A 421 -31.37 -2.36 -34.70
CA GLN A 421 -32.11 -1.32 -35.44
C GLN A 421 -32.99 -1.92 -36.53
N ASN A 422 -32.50 -2.93 -37.25
CA ASN A 422 -33.30 -3.60 -38.28
C ASN A 422 -34.53 -4.30 -37.69
N TRP A 423 -34.45 -4.82 -36.47
CA TRP A 423 -35.60 -5.41 -35.76
C TRP A 423 -36.52 -4.36 -35.14
N ILE A 424 -35.96 -3.29 -34.57
CA ILE A 424 -36.70 -2.15 -34.02
C ILE A 424 -37.51 -1.45 -35.11
N ALA A 425 -36.95 -1.29 -36.31
CA ALA A 425 -37.65 -0.74 -37.48
C ALA A 425 -38.88 -1.57 -37.90
N GLN A 426 -38.94 -2.84 -37.51
CA GLN A 426 -40.12 -3.70 -37.69
C GLN A 426 -41.09 -3.67 -36.49
N GLY A 427 -40.80 -2.88 -35.45
CA GLY A 427 -41.62 -2.80 -34.24
C GLY A 427 -41.45 -4.00 -33.29
N LEU A 428 -40.32 -4.72 -33.37
CA LEU A 428 -40.04 -5.88 -32.54
C LEU A 428 -39.10 -5.52 -31.40
N ASN A 429 -39.39 -6.01 -30.19
CA ASN A 429 -38.47 -5.86 -29.06
C ASN A 429 -37.43 -6.99 -29.01
N GLY A 430 -36.38 -6.82 -28.18
CA GLY A 430 -35.26 -7.77 -28.11
C GLY A 430 -35.66 -9.21 -27.80
N ARG A 431 -36.70 -9.44 -26.98
CA ARG A 431 -37.18 -10.80 -26.68
C ARG A 431 -37.86 -11.44 -27.89
N GLN A 432 -38.68 -10.67 -28.62
CA GLN A 432 -39.32 -11.16 -29.84
C GLN A 432 -38.26 -11.44 -30.90
N ALA A 433 -37.38 -10.48 -31.16
CA ALA A 433 -36.30 -10.61 -32.14
C ALA A 433 -35.43 -11.83 -31.88
N LYS A 434 -35.05 -12.08 -30.61
CA LYS A 434 -34.29 -13.29 -30.21
C LYS A 434 -34.97 -14.57 -30.66
N ARG A 435 -36.26 -14.73 -30.34
CA ARG A 435 -37.04 -15.93 -30.69
C ARG A 435 -37.08 -16.15 -32.20
N TRP A 436 -37.30 -15.08 -32.97
CA TRP A 436 -37.34 -15.16 -34.43
C TRP A 436 -35.97 -15.49 -35.03
N ARG A 437 -34.90 -14.85 -34.53
CA ARG A 437 -33.53 -15.11 -34.98
C ARG A 437 -33.06 -16.53 -34.66
N GLU A 438 -33.42 -17.08 -33.50
CA GLU A 438 -33.11 -18.47 -33.13
C GLU A 438 -33.71 -19.50 -34.10
N GLN A 439 -34.79 -19.15 -34.79
CA GLN A 439 -35.40 -19.95 -35.85
C GLN A 439 -34.94 -19.50 -37.25
N GLN A 440 -33.84 -18.75 -37.33
CA GLN A 440 -33.20 -18.25 -38.55
C GLN A 440 -34.08 -17.34 -39.42
N TYR A 441 -35.08 -16.67 -38.84
CA TYR A 441 -35.85 -15.67 -39.55
C TYR A 441 -35.11 -14.33 -39.57
N SER A 442 -35.15 -13.65 -40.73
CA SER A 442 -34.73 -12.26 -40.85
C SER A 442 -35.81 -11.31 -40.27
N PRO A 443 -35.47 -10.05 -39.95
CA PRO A 443 -36.44 -9.06 -39.45
C PRO A 443 -37.65 -8.91 -40.37
N ALA A 444 -37.42 -8.78 -41.69
CA ALA A 444 -38.49 -8.63 -42.67
C ALA A 444 -39.39 -9.88 -42.76
N ALA A 445 -38.79 -11.08 -42.69
CA ALA A 445 -39.56 -12.32 -42.70
C ALA A 445 -40.42 -12.46 -41.43
N ALA A 446 -39.88 -12.12 -40.27
CA ALA A 446 -40.64 -12.09 -39.02
C ALA A 446 -41.82 -11.12 -39.11
N GLN A 447 -41.62 -9.93 -39.68
CA GLN A 447 -42.68 -8.94 -39.84
C GLN A 447 -43.80 -9.42 -40.76
N LEU A 448 -43.47 -10.09 -41.86
CA LEU A 448 -44.46 -10.68 -42.76
C LEU A 448 -45.36 -11.69 -42.03
N TRP A 449 -44.77 -12.57 -41.22
CA TRP A 449 -45.53 -13.52 -40.42
C TRP A 449 -46.41 -12.85 -39.36
N ILE A 450 -45.88 -11.83 -38.69
CA ILE A 450 -46.64 -11.07 -37.69
C ILE A 450 -47.80 -10.31 -38.33
N GLY A 451 -47.60 -9.72 -39.51
CA GLY A 451 -48.66 -9.09 -40.30
C GLY A 451 -49.76 -10.05 -40.74
N GLN A 452 -49.47 -11.36 -40.82
CA GLN A 452 -50.44 -12.42 -41.05
C GLN A 452 -51.08 -12.98 -39.75
N GLY A 453 -50.82 -12.35 -38.60
CA GLY A 453 -51.32 -12.78 -37.29
C GLY A 453 -50.54 -13.94 -36.65
N VAL A 454 -49.35 -14.27 -37.18
CA VAL A 454 -48.48 -15.34 -36.65
C VAL A 454 -47.41 -14.73 -35.75
N ASN A 455 -47.74 -14.59 -34.46
CA ASN A 455 -46.90 -13.90 -33.47
C ASN A 455 -45.80 -14.80 -32.83
N SER A 456 -45.55 -15.99 -33.36
CA SER A 456 -44.50 -16.88 -32.83
C SER A 456 -43.77 -17.62 -33.95
N PRO A 457 -42.42 -17.68 -33.92
CA PRO A 457 -41.64 -18.33 -34.96
C PRO A 457 -41.88 -19.83 -35.05
N GLY A 458 -42.13 -20.52 -33.93
CA GLY A 458 -42.48 -21.95 -33.95
C GLY A 458 -43.81 -22.24 -34.66
N ARG A 459 -44.77 -21.29 -34.64
CA ARG A 459 -46.01 -21.41 -35.43
C ARG A 459 -45.74 -21.10 -36.90
N ALA A 460 -44.90 -20.10 -37.20
CA ALA A 460 -44.48 -19.81 -38.57
C ALA A 460 -43.79 -21.02 -39.22
N GLU A 461 -42.90 -21.70 -38.50
CA GLU A 461 -42.20 -22.88 -39.02
C GLU A 461 -43.17 -24.04 -39.30
N ARG A 462 -44.11 -24.33 -38.39
CA ARG A 462 -45.15 -25.34 -38.63
C ARG A 462 -46.02 -25.02 -39.85
N LEU A 463 -46.38 -23.75 -40.02
CA LEU A 463 -47.17 -23.31 -41.16
C LEU A 463 -46.36 -23.38 -42.46
N LYS A 464 -45.07 -23.03 -42.44
CA LYS A 464 -44.16 -23.14 -43.58
C LYS A 464 -44.09 -24.56 -44.13
N VAL A 465 -44.00 -25.57 -43.26
CA VAL A 465 -44.06 -27.00 -43.65
C VAL A 465 -45.36 -27.33 -44.37
N ILE A 466 -46.51 -26.87 -43.83
CA ILE A 466 -47.82 -27.11 -44.42
C ILE A 466 -47.95 -26.42 -45.80
N THR A 467 -47.46 -25.19 -45.96
CA THR A 467 -47.54 -24.48 -47.24
C THR A 467 -46.67 -25.13 -48.32
N ILE A 468 -45.47 -25.62 -47.95
CA ILE A 468 -44.60 -26.35 -48.88
C ILE A 468 -45.26 -27.67 -49.28
N ASP A 469 -45.81 -28.42 -48.33
CA ASP A 469 -46.46 -29.71 -48.59
C ASP A 469 -47.71 -29.58 -49.47
N ILE A 470 -48.54 -28.55 -49.22
CA ILE A 470 -49.68 -28.23 -50.09
C ILE A 470 -49.19 -27.83 -51.49
N SER A 471 -48.14 -27.00 -51.61
CA SER A 471 -47.63 -26.59 -52.92
C SER A 471 -47.00 -27.74 -53.71
N ASP A 472 -46.29 -28.65 -53.04
CA ASP A 472 -45.66 -29.81 -53.68
C ASP A 472 -46.71 -30.87 -54.05
N HIS A 473 -47.76 -31.05 -53.23
CA HIS A 473 -48.94 -31.86 -53.56
C HIS A 473 -49.82 -31.23 -54.65
N PHE A 474 -49.94 -29.90 -54.74
CA PHE A 474 -50.69 -29.26 -55.83
C PHE A 474 -49.93 -29.27 -57.15
N VAL A 475 -48.60 -29.07 -57.12
CA VAL A 475 -47.74 -29.09 -58.31
C VAL A 475 -47.54 -30.51 -58.83
N LYS A 476 -47.49 -31.53 -57.96
CA LYS A 476 -47.43 -32.95 -58.38
C LYS A 476 -48.81 -33.57 -58.62
N GLY A 477 -49.87 -33.09 -57.98
CA GLY A 477 -51.22 -33.67 -58.01
C GLY A 477 -52.19 -33.05 -59.01
N VAL A 478 -51.97 -31.81 -59.45
CA VAL A 478 -52.79 -31.19 -60.51
C VAL A 478 -51.86 -30.80 -61.65
N THR A 479 -51.40 -31.82 -62.37
CA THR A 479 -50.81 -31.58 -63.68
C THR A 479 -51.79 -30.77 -64.51
N TYR A 480 -51.27 -29.71 -65.11
CA TYR A 480 -51.87 -28.88 -66.16
C TYR A 480 -52.72 -29.66 -67.19
N ASN A 481 -52.47 -30.96 -67.37
CA ASN A 481 -53.26 -31.87 -68.20
C ASN A 481 -54.67 -32.17 -67.67
N ALA A 482 -54.92 -32.22 -66.35
CA ALA A 482 -56.26 -32.38 -65.80
C ALA A 482 -57.12 -31.14 -66.07
N PHE A 483 -56.56 -29.94 -65.84
CA PHE A 483 -57.26 -28.68 -66.14
C PHE A 483 -57.47 -28.48 -67.65
N ARG A 484 -56.49 -28.85 -68.48
CA ARG A 484 -56.61 -28.78 -69.96
C ARG A 484 -57.57 -29.82 -70.54
N LYS A 485 -57.67 -31.03 -69.97
CA LYS A 485 -58.69 -32.03 -70.35
C LYS A 485 -60.09 -31.57 -69.97
N THR A 486 -60.28 -31.02 -68.77
CA THR A 486 -61.60 -30.53 -68.34
C THR A 486 -62.01 -29.27 -69.10
N ALA A 487 -61.08 -28.37 -69.44
CA ALA A 487 -61.35 -27.19 -70.27
C ALA A 487 -61.64 -27.55 -71.74
N LYS A 488 -60.99 -28.60 -72.31
CA LYS A 488 -61.35 -29.13 -73.63
C LYS A 488 -62.69 -29.89 -73.64
N LEU A 489 -63.07 -30.53 -72.53
CA LEU A 489 -64.36 -31.21 -72.40
C LEU A 489 -65.53 -30.24 -72.16
N LEU A 490 -65.27 -28.98 -71.77
CA LEU A 490 -66.31 -28.01 -71.40
C LEU A 490 -66.62 -26.92 -72.45
N ASP A 491 -66.05 -26.97 -73.67
CA ASP A 491 -66.31 -26.06 -74.80
C ASP A 491 -66.85 -24.68 -74.37
N ILE A 492 -66.02 -23.92 -73.65
CA ILE A 492 -66.43 -22.80 -72.79
C ILE A 492 -66.95 -21.59 -73.60
N HIS A 493 -66.88 -21.64 -74.93
CA HIS A 493 -67.55 -20.66 -75.80
C HIS A 493 -69.05 -20.97 -76.06
N LYS A 494 -69.60 -22.04 -75.48
CA LYS A 494 -71.03 -22.40 -75.60
C LYS A 494 -71.71 -22.67 -74.26
N LEU A 495 -71.35 -21.95 -73.20
CA LEU A 495 -72.13 -22.01 -71.96
C LEU A 495 -73.50 -21.32 -72.16
N PRO A 496 -74.63 -22.01 -71.90
CA PRO A 496 -75.94 -21.36 -71.94
C PRO A 496 -76.02 -20.33 -70.82
N THR A 497 -76.66 -19.20 -71.08
CA THR A 497 -77.03 -18.24 -70.04
C THR A 497 -77.73 -18.95 -68.87
N THR A 498 -77.53 -18.42 -67.65
CA THR A 498 -78.00 -18.98 -66.38
C THR A 498 -79.49 -19.37 -66.36
N SER A 499 -80.31 -18.75 -67.21
CA SER A 499 -81.73 -19.10 -67.42
C SER A 499 -81.90 -20.48 -68.11
N LYS A 500 -81.13 -20.80 -69.14
CA LYS A 500 -81.26 -22.06 -69.91
C LYS A 500 -80.78 -23.28 -69.12
N LEU A 501 -79.81 -23.10 -68.21
CA LEU A 501 -79.34 -24.17 -67.33
C LEU A 501 -80.37 -24.50 -66.23
N ARG A 502 -81.04 -23.48 -65.69
CA ARG A 502 -82.08 -23.60 -64.66
C ARG A 502 -83.32 -24.37 -65.18
N ASP A 503 -83.74 -24.12 -66.42
CA ASP A 503 -84.85 -24.85 -67.06
C ASP A 503 -84.51 -26.32 -67.35
N LYS A 504 -83.27 -26.62 -67.72
CA LYS A 504 -82.83 -28.00 -68.00
C LYS A 504 -82.73 -28.85 -66.73
N ILE A 505 -82.46 -28.23 -65.59
CA ILE A 505 -82.43 -28.87 -64.26
C ILE A 505 -83.86 -29.09 -63.74
N LYS A 506 -84.77 -28.11 -63.92
CA LYS A 506 -86.21 -28.28 -63.61
C LYS A 506 -86.85 -29.43 -64.37
N ARG A 507 -86.56 -29.59 -65.67
CA ARG A 507 -87.09 -30.69 -66.50
C ARG A 507 -86.55 -32.08 -66.11
N ARG A 508 -85.49 -32.16 -65.30
CA ARG A 508 -84.90 -33.43 -64.83
C ARG A 508 -85.26 -33.75 -63.36
N GLY A 509 -86.20 -33.01 -62.76
CA GLY A 509 -86.74 -33.33 -61.43
C GLY A 509 -85.76 -33.19 -60.27
N LYS A 510 -84.64 -32.45 -60.42
CA LYS A 510 -83.68 -32.21 -59.33
C LYS A 510 -83.92 -30.86 -58.68
N SER A 511 -83.86 -30.82 -57.34
CA SER A 511 -84.06 -29.63 -56.51
C SER A 511 -83.04 -28.52 -56.82
N VAL A 512 -83.54 -27.29 -56.98
CA VAL A 512 -82.76 -26.08 -57.30
C VAL A 512 -81.87 -25.61 -56.13
N ALA A 513 -82.07 -26.14 -54.91
CA ALA A 513 -81.35 -25.74 -53.71
C ALA A 513 -79.83 -26.01 -53.73
N HIS A 514 -79.36 -26.92 -54.58
CA HIS A 514 -77.91 -27.20 -54.73
C HIS A 514 -77.17 -26.18 -55.62
N PHE A 515 -77.88 -25.29 -56.31
CA PHE A 515 -77.27 -24.35 -57.27
C PHE A 515 -76.87 -23.02 -56.61
N ASP A 516 -77.59 -22.61 -55.57
CA ASP A 516 -77.33 -21.34 -54.87
C ASP A 516 -76.09 -21.41 -53.98
N THR A 517 -75.64 -22.61 -53.58
CA THR A 517 -74.37 -22.83 -52.85
C THR A 517 -73.12 -22.88 -53.74
N LEU A 518 -73.26 -23.20 -55.03
CA LEU A 518 -72.13 -23.26 -55.97
C LEU A 518 -71.79 -21.91 -56.62
N THR A 519 -72.72 -20.96 -56.58
CA THR A 519 -72.57 -19.64 -57.21
C THR A 519 -71.47 -18.77 -56.56
N PRO A 520 -71.34 -18.72 -55.22
CA PRO A 520 -70.24 -18.01 -54.56
C PRO A 520 -68.87 -18.63 -54.85
N PHE A 521 -68.81 -19.96 -54.91
CA PHE A 521 -67.58 -20.71 -55.20
C PHE A 521 -67.09 -20.47 -56.65
N ALA A 522 -68.01 -20.49 -57.61
CA ALA A 522 -67.69 -20.17 -59.01
C ALA A 522 -67.20 -18.72 -59.16
N LYS A 523 -67.84 -17.74 -58.49
CA LYS A 523 -67.38 -16.34 -58.48
C LYS A 523 -66.00 -16.18 -57.84
N CYS A 524 -65.71 -16.91 -56.76
CA CYS A 524 -64.42 -16.88 -56.09
C CYS A 524 -63.30 -17.48 -56.96
N MET A 525 -63.58 -18.59 -57.66
CA MET A 525 -62.62 -19.21 -58.58
C MET A 525 -62.37 -18.36 -59.82
N THR A 526 -63.37 -17.66 -60.36
CA THR A 526 -63.19 -16.71 -61.46
C THR A 526 -62.41 -15.46 -61.02
N ALA A 527 -62.65 -14.95 -59.81
CA ALA A 527 -61.88 -13.83 -59.25
C ALA A 527 -60.42 -14.21 -58.98
N TYR A 528 -60.16 -15.43 -58.47
CA TYR A 528 -58.82 -15.97 -58.30
C TYR A 528 -58.11 -16.13 -59.64
N ALA A 529 -58.74 -16.78 -60.63
CA ALA A 529 -58.18 -16.97 -61.96
C ALA A 529 -57.83 -15.65 -62.66
N ASN A 530 -58.70 -14.63 -62.55
CA ASN A 530 -58.43 -13.30 -63.11
C ASN A 530 -57.28 -12.58 -62.39
N LYS A 531 -57.14 -12.74 -61.07
CA LYS A 531 -56.04 -12.16 -60.29
C LYS A 531 -54.71 -12.85 -60.58
N THR A 532 -54.70 -14.17 -60.78
CA THR A 532 -53.51 -14.94 -61.15
C THR A 532 -53.06 -14.68 -62.60
N LEU A 533 -54.02 -14.46 -63.52
CA LEU A 533 -53.74 -14.07 -64.91
C LEU A 533 -53.16 -12.64 -65.00
N LEU A 534 -53.63 -11.71 -64.17
CA LEU A 534 -53.07 -10.36 -64.07
C LEU A 534 -51.65 -10.36 -63.47
N SER A 535 -51.36 -11.22 -62.50
CA SER A 535 -50.00 -11.37 -61.96
C SER A 535 -49.04 -12.06 -62.94
N ALA A 536 -49.53 -12.97 -63.80
CA ALA A 536 -48.70 -13.63 -64.80
C ALA A 536 -48.25 -12.68 -65.93
N GLY A 537 -49.04 -11.64 -66.23
CA GLY A 537 -48.63 -10.55 -67.12
C GLY A 537 -47.48 -9.72 -66.53
N ALA A 538 -47.58 -9.36 -65.25
CA ALA A 538 -46.53 -8.61 -64.54
C ALA A 538 -45.22 -9.39 -64.37
N VAL A 539 -45.28 -10.72 -64.22
CA VAL A 539 -44.08 -11.58 -64.15
C VAL A 539 -43.35 -11.62 -65.49
N ARG A 540 -44.07 -11.57 -66.62
CA ARG A 540 -43.47 -11.51 -67.97
C ARG A 540 -42.74 -10.19 -68.23
N ASP A 541 -43.29 -9.08 -67.73
CA ASP A 541 -42.68 -7.75 -67.90
C ASP A 541 -41.48 -7.54 -66.97
N ILE A 542 -41.45 -8.18 -65.79
CA ILE A 542 -40.31 -8.17 -64.86
C ILE A 542 -39.19 -9.10 -65.36
N GLU A 543 -39.49 -10.25 -65.96
CA GLU A 543 -38.49 -11.13 -66.58
C GLU A 543 -37.84 -10.48 -67.82
N GLN A 544 -38.60 -9.72 -68.62
CA GLN A 544 -38.06 -9.00 -69.78
C GLN A 544 -37.22 -7.77 -69.37
N ALA A 545 -37.53 -7.13 -68.24
CA ALA A 545 -36.76 -6.01 -67.70
C ALA A 545 -35.45 -6.45 -67.01
N HIS A 546 -35.41 -7.63 -66.38
CA HIS A 546 -34.20 -8.14 -65.74
C HIS A 546 -33.18 -8.80 -66.70
N TYR A 547 -33.57 -9.10 -67.93
CA TYR A 547 -32.65 -9.70 -68.91
C TYR A 547 -31.71 -8.69 -69.60
N ASN A 548 -31.95 -7.38 -69.46
CA ASN A 548 -31.15 -6.33 -70.12
C ASN A 548 -30.17 -5.56 -69.23
N GLN A 549 -30.06 -5.89 -67.94
CA GLN A 549 -29.02 -5.33 -67.08
C GLN A 549 -28.57 -6.37 -66.07
N ILE A 550 -27.47 -7.06 -66.36
CA ILE A 550 -26.43 -7.49 -65.43
C ILE A 550 -25.25 -8.00 -66.29
N LYS A 551 -24.27 -7.11 -66.51
CA LYS A 551 -22.87 -7.48 -66.63
C LYS A 551 -22.31 -7.40 -65.22
N ILE A 552 -21.90 -8.51 -64.65
CA ILE A 552 -21.03 -8.51 -63.47
C ILE A 552 -19.81 -9.35 -63.84
N GLU A 553 -18.67 -8.67 -63.90
CA GLU A 553 -17.34 -9.25 -63.96
C GLU A 553 -16.91 -9.60 -62.52
N ASP A 554 -16.30 -10.77 -62.37
CA ASP A 554 -15.51 -11.15 -61.20
C ASP A 554 -14.09 -10.57 -61.35
N ARG A 555 -13.40 -10.35 -60.21
CA ARG A 555 -12.11 -9.67 -60.10
C ARG A 555 -10.93 -10.30 -60.87
N ASP A 556 -11.07 -11.51 -61.45
CA ASP A 556 -10.02 -12.22 -62.20
C ASP A 556 -10.45 -12.80 -63.57
N GLY A 557 -11.63 -12.45 -64.09
CA GLY A 557 -11.94 -12.55 -65.54
C GLY A 557 -11.91 -13.94 -66.20
N ARG A 558 -12.35 -15.03 -65.54
CA ARG A 558 -12.44 -16.38 -66.16
C ARG A 558 -13.88 -16.90 -66.32
N ARG A 559 -14.18 -17.51 -67.47
CA ARG A 559 -15.43 -18.21 -67.77
C ARG A 559 -15.35 -19.69 -67.43
N PHE A 560 -16.36 -20.22 -66.75
CA PHE A 560 -16.62 -21.67 -66.66
C PHE A 560 -17.98 -22.02 -67.27
N MET A 561 -18.01 -23.00 -68.15
CA MET A 561 -19.21 -23.74 -68.54
C MET A 561 -19.08 -25.18 -68.04
N GLY A 562 -20.08 -25.65 -67.30
CA GLY A 562 -20.18 -27.03 -66.86
C GLY A 562 -21.63 -27.50 -66.92
N GLN A 563 -21.89 -28.43 -67.84
CA GLN A 563 -23.13 -29.20 -67.96
C GLN A 563 -23.17 -30.28 -66.87
N TYR A 564 -24.34 -30.56 -66.30
CA TYR A 564 -24.67 -31.93 -65.85
C TYR A 564 -26.16 -32.21 -66.00
N ARG A 565 -26.45 -33.31 -66.70
CA ARG A 565 -27.75 -33.92 -66.97
C ARG A 565 -27.78 -35.28 -66.24
N ASP A 566 -28.97 -35.63 -65.77
CA ASP A 566 -29.47 -36.99 -65.44
C ASP A 566 -28.96 -37.72 -64.18
N ARG A 567 -29.89 -37.95 -63.23
CA ARG A 567 -30.48 -39.27 -62.91
C ARG A 567 -31.55 -39.13 -61.82
N CYS A 568 -32.73 -39.73 -62.05
CA CYS A 568 -33.58 -40.44 -61.06
C CYS A 568 -34.95 -40.77 -61.69
N GLN A 569 -34.98 -41.82 -62.52
CA GLN A 569 -36.16 -42.68 -62.65
C GLN A 569 -35.96 -43.80 -61.63
N ASP A 570 -36.87 -43.94 -60.65
CA ASP A 570 -37.21 -45.19 -59.92
C ASP A 570 -38.04 -44.99 -58.63
N TRP A 571 -38.77 -43.89 -58.48
CA TRP A 571 -39.65 -43.68 -57.31
C TRP A 571 -41.15 -43.90 -57.58
N THR A 572 -41.53 -44.26 -58.82
CA THR A 572 -42.94 -44.36 -59.22
C THR A 572 -43.63 -45.66 -58.75
N LEU A 573 -42.86 -46.72 -58.45
CA LEU A 573 -43.41 -48.02 -58.04
C LEU A 573 -43.66 -48.16 -56.52
N TYR A 574 -43.02 -47.32 -55.70
CA TYR A 574 -43.22 -47.32 -54.24
C TYR A 574 -44.46 -46.52 -53.81
N ILE A 575 -44.82 -45.48 -54.56
CA ILE A 575 -46.00 -44.64 -54.26
C ILE A 575 -47.31 -45.33 -54.71
N PHE A 576 -47.26 -46.15 -55.77
CA PHE A 576 -48.44 -46.88 -56.24
C PHE A 576 -48.91 -47.99 -55.27
N SER A 577 -47.98 -48.55 -54.48
CA SER A 577 -48.27 -49.58 -53.48
C SER A 577 -48.90 -49.01 -52.20
N ILE A 578 -48.55 -47.77 -51.82
CA ILE A 578 -49.16 -47.08 -50.67
C ILE A 578 -50.60 -46.62 -51.01
N TRP A 579 -50.86 -46.23 -52.26
CA TRP A 579 -52.19 -45.79 -52.68
C TRP A 579 -53.23 -46.93 -52.78
N LEU A 580 -52.79 -48.15 -53.11
CA LEU A 580 -53.66 -49.34 -53.13
C LEU A 580 -53.98 -49.89 -51.72
N TYR A 581 -53.16 -49.58 -50.72
CA TYR A 581 -53.40 -50.01 -49.34
C TYR A 581 -54.34 -49.07 -48.57
N ALA A 582 -54.45 -47.81 -48.99
CA ALA A 582 -55.28 -46.78 -48.35
C ALA A 582 -56.69 -46.62 -48.95
N SER A 583 -57.08 -47.46 -49.93
CA SER A 583 -58.42 -47.44 -50.56
C SER A 583 -59.27 -48.67 -50.21
N LYS A 584 -59.01 -49.30 -49.06
CA LYS A 584 -59.96 -50.15 -48.35
C LYS A 584 -60.38 -49.51 -47.04
#